data_AF-A0A3N5JTV4-F1
#
_entry.id   AF-A0A3N5JTV4-F1
#
_cell.length_a   1.000
_cell.length_b   1.000
_cell.length_c   1.000
_cell.angle_alpha   90.00
_cell.angle_beta   90.00
_cell.angle_gamma   90.00
#
_symmetry.space_group_name_H-M   'P 1'
#
loop_
_entity.id
_entity.type
_entity.pdbx_description
1 polymer ?
#
loop_
_entity_poly.entity_id
_entity_poly.type
_entity_poly.pdbx_seq_one_letter_code
_entity_poly.pdbx_strand_id
1 'polypeptide(L)' 'MESGLPLLGAALGAGMFALGAGFGIGKIGSAAMEAIARQPEAAGKIQGAALVMAGLVEGAALFSFLIQILIWTK' A
#
# COMPACT_ATOMS: atom_id res chain seq x y z
N MET A 1 -25.75 -3.05 15.47
CA MET A 1 -24.31 -3.14 15.78
C MET A 1 -24.11 -4.08 16.98
N GLU A 2 -24.09 -5.40 16.79
CA GLU A 2 -24.06 -6.35 17.93
C GLU A 2 -23.19 -7.59 17.73
N SER A 3 -22.25 -7.61 16.78
CA SER A 3 -21.28 -8.70 16.68
C SER A 3 -19.84 -8.18 16.72
N GLY A 4 -19.07 -8.61 17.71
CA GLY A 4 -17.63 -8.28 17.82
C GLY A 4 -16.78 -9.03 16.81
N LEU A 5 -17.27 -10.15 16.26
CA LEU A 5 -16.54 -10.99 15.31
C LEU A 5 -16.26 -10.29 13.96
N PRO A 6 -17.23 -9.60 13.31
CA PRO A 6 -16.97 -8.83 12.10
C PRO A 6 -15.99 -7.68 12.29
N LEU A 7 -16.06 -6.96 13.42
CA LEU A 7 -15.11 -5.90 13.75
C LEU A 7 -13.68 -6.44 13.92
N LEU A 8 -13.53 -7.58 14.60
CA LEU A 8 -12.23 -8.23 14.75
C LEU A 8 -11.67 -8.68 13.39
N GLY A 9 -12.50 -9.29 12.54
CA GLY A 9 -12.11 -9.69 11.19
C GLY A 9 -11.68 -8.50 10.32
N ALA A 10 -12.40 -7.39 10.40
CA ALA A 10 -12.06 -6.15 9.70
C ALA A 10 -10.71 -5.58 10.19
N ALA A 11 -10.49 -5.51 11.51
CA ALA A 11 -9.25 -5.00 12.08
C ALA A 11 -8.02 -5.86 11.73
N LEU A 12 -8.17 -7.20 11.75
CA LEU A 12 -7.11 -8.12 11.35
C LEU A 12 -6.80 -8.01 9.85
N GLY A 13 -7.83 -7.96 9.01
CA GLY A 13 -7.68 -7.75 7.57
C GLY A 13 -6.97 -6.43 7.26
N ALA A 14 -7.33 -5.36 7.97
CA ALA A 14 -6.70 -4.05 7.88
C ALA A 14 -5.21 -4.09 8.20
N GLY A 15 -4.86 -4.70 9.33
CA GLY A 15 -3.48 -4.79 9.80
C GLY A 15 -2.59 -5.59 8.86
N MET A 16 -3.07 -6.75 8.40
CA MET A 16 -2.35 -7.56 7.40
C MET A 16 -2.15 -6.81 6.09
N PHE A 17 -3.18 -6.08 5.65
CA PHE A 17 -3.10 -5.28 4.45
C PHE A 17 -2.07 -4.15 4.59
N ALA A 18 -2.11 -3.38 5.68
CA ALA A 18 -1.18 -2.29 5.94
C ALA A 18 0.28 -2.76 5.94
N LEU A 19 0.55 -3.94 6.53
CA LEU A 19 1.87 -4.56 6.51
C LEU A 19 2.32 -4.91 5.08
N GLY A 20 1.43 -5.51 4.28
CA GLY A 20 1.71 -5.85 2.88
C GLY A 20 2.01 -4.62 2.02
N ALA A 21 1.20 -3.56 2.16
CA ALA A 21 1.40 -2.30 1.44
C ALA A 21 2.70 -1.61 1.86
N GLY A 22 2.97 -1.52 3.17
CA GLY A 22 4.20 -0.94 3.69
C GLY A 22 5.44 -1.67 3.19
N PHE A 23 5.41 -3.00 3.16
CA PHE A 23 6.50 -3.81 2.61
C PHE A 23 6.68 -3.58 1.10
N GLY A 24 5.59 -3.56 0.33
CA GLY A 24 5.62 -3.32 -1.12
C GLY A 24 6.21 -1.95 -1.46
N ILE A 25 5.71 -0.88 -0.84
CA ILE A 25 6.20 0.49 -1.04
C ILE A 25 7.66 0.62 -0.59
N GLY A 26 8.02 0.05 0.56
CA GLY A 26 9.40 0.07 1.06
C GLY A 26 10.39 -0.55 0.07
N LYS A 27 10.02 -1.68 -0.55
CA LYS A 27 10.84 -2.36 -1.56
C LYS A 27 10.95 -1.57 -2.87
N ILE A 28 9.86 -0.93 -3.31
CA ILE A 28 9.88 -0.05 -4.48
C ILE A 28 10.79 1.15 -4.22
N GLY A 29 10.65 1.78 -3.05
CA GLY A 29 11.46 2.93 -2.64
C GLY A 29 12.94 2.59 -2.56
N SER A 30 13.31 1.49 -1.91
CA SER A 30 14.72 1.08 -1.80
C SER A 30 15.35 0.80 -3.17
N ALA A 31 14.66 0.05 -4.02
CA ALA A 31 15.13 -0.25 -5.38
C ALA A 31 15.25 1.03 -6.23
N ALA A 32 14.32 1.97 -6.09
CA ALA A 32 14.39 3.26 -6.78
C ALA A 32 15.59 4.08 -6.31
N MET A 33 15.85 4.14 -4.99
CA MET A 33 17.00 4.88 -4.46
C MET A 33 18.33 4.27 -4.92
N GLU A 34 18.47 2.94 -4.89
CA GLU A 34 19.65 2.25 -5.40
C GLU A 34 19.86 2.52 -6.90
N ALA A 35 18.80 2.46 -7.70
CA ALA A 35 18.87 2.74 -9.13
C ALA A 35 19.28 4.20 -9.41
N ILE A 36 18.73 5.16 -8.66
CA ILE A 36 19.08 6.58 -8.77
C ILE A 36 20.54 6.82 -8.38
N ALA A 37 21.01 6.16 -7.32
CA ALA A 37 22.40 6.26 -6.89
C ALA A 37 23.38 5.75 -7.97
N ARG A 38 22.98 4.73 -8.74
CA ARG A 38 23.78 4.19 -9.86
C ARG A 38 23.69 5.04 -11.12
N GLN A 39 22.55 5.68 -11.38
CA GLN A 39 22.28 6.48 -12.58
C GLN A 39 21.53 7.77 -12.22
N PRO A 40 22.23 8.80 -11.69
CA PRO A 40 21.61 10.05 -11.27
C PRO A 40 20.90 10.79 -12.40
N GLU A 41 21.44 10.70 -13.63
CA GLU A 41 20.86 11.30 -14.84
C GLU A 41 19.48 10.72 -15.21
N ALA A 42 19.17 9.50 -14.77
CA ALA A 42 17.90 8.84 -15.00
C ALA A 42 16.88 9.07 -13.88
N ALA A 43 17.20 9.89 -12.87
CA ALA A 43 16.41 9.98 -11.64
C ALA A 43 14.93 10.27 -11.85
N GLY A 44 14.60 11.23 -12.72
CA GLY A 44 13.19 11.56 -13.02
C GLY A 44 12.42 10.39 -13.64
N LYS A 45 13.04 9.59 -14.51
CA LYS A 45 12.41 8.40 -15.11
C LYS A 45 12.20 7.30 -14.07
N ILE A 46 13.19 7.09 -13.20
CA ILE A 46 13.11 6.09 -12.12
C ILE A 46 12.02 6.46 -11.12
N GLN A 47 11.96 7.73 -10.70
CA GLN A 47 10.90 8.23 -9.82
C GLN A 47 9.52 8.08 -10.45
N GLY A 48 9.38 8.40 -11.74
CA GLY A 48 8.11 8.21 -12.46
C GLY A 48 7.64 6.75 -12.46
N ALA A 49 8.54 5.80 -12.77
CA ALA A 49 8.22 4.38 -12.71
C ALA A 49 7.90 3.91 -11.29
N ALA A 50 8.67 4.36 -10.28
CA ALA A 50 8.43 4.04 -8.88
C ALA A 50 7.07 4.54 -8.39
N LEU A 51 6.65 5.73 -8.80
CA LEU A 51 5.34 6.29 -8.45
C LEU A 51 4.19 5.50 -9.06
N VAL A 52 4.31 5.05 -10.31
CA VAL A 52 3.31 4.16 -10.94
C VAL A 52 3.19 2.86 -10.16
N MET A 53 4.32 2.24 -9.80
CA MET A 53 4.31 1.01 -9.01
C MET A 53 3.75 1.21 -7.61
N ALA A 54 4.11 2.31 -6.94
CA ALA A 54 3.56 2.67 -5.64
C ALA A 54 2.04 2.90 -5.73
N GLY A 55 1.58 3.57 -6.78
CA GLY A 55 0.16 3.78 -7.05
C GLY A 55 -0.63 2.49 -7.25
N LEU A 56 -0.04 1.45 -7.85
CA LEU A 56 -0.68 0.13 -7.94
C LEU A 56 -0.82 -0.54 -6.57
N VAL A 57 0.19 -0.40 -5.70
CA VAL A 57 0.14 -0.90 -4.31
C VAL A 57 -0.91 -0.13 -3.49
N GLU A 58 -0.93 1.20 -3.60
CA GLU A 58 -1.92 2.05 -2.92
C GLU A 58 -3.33 1.83 -3.46
N GLY A 59 -3.51 1.58 -4.76
CA GLY A 59 -4.81 1.25 -5.35
C GLY A 59 -5.42 0.01 -4.68
N ALA A 60 -4.64 -1.05 -4.48
CA ALA A 60 -5.08 -2.21 -3.72
C ALA A 60 -5.39 -1.86 -2.25
N ALA A 61 -4.64 -0.93 -1.65
CA ALA A 61 -4.84 -0.46 -0.28
C ALA A 61 -6.15 0.27 -0.06
N LEU A 62 -6.48 1.16 -0.98
CA LEU A 62 -7.71 1.91 -0.93
C LEU A 62 -8.92 0.98 -1.05
N PHE A 63 -8.85 -0.12 -1.82
CA PHE A 63 -9.92 -1.12 -1.85
C PHE A 63 -10.15 -1.78 -0.48
N SER A 64 -9.08 -2.17 0.22
CA SER A 64 -9.20 -2.74 1.58
C SER A 64 -9.80 -1.73 2.57
N PHE A 65 -9.38 -0.47 2.50
CA PHE A 65 -9.93 0.61 3.31
C PHE A 65 -11.42 0.86 3.03
N LEU A 66 -11.82 0.85 1.75
CA LEU A 66 -13.22 0.98 1.34
C LEU A 66 -14.09 -0.15 1.91
N ILE A 67 -13.62 -1.40 1.84
CA ILE A 67 -14.35 -2.55 2.39
C ILE A 67 -14.56 -2.37 3.91
N GLN A 68 -13.55 -1.90 4.63
CA GLN A 68 -13.67 -1.65 6.07
C GLN A 68 -14.68 -0.54 6.39
N ILE A 69 -14.68 0.57 5.64
CA ILE A 69 -15.70 1.62 5.80
C ILE A 69 -17.10 1.06 5.54
N LEU A 70 -17.27 0.21 4.52
CA LEU A 70 -18.56 -0.40 4.21
C LEU A 70 -19.04 -1.36 5.32
N ILE A 71 -18.13 -2.08 5.97
CA ILE A 71 -18.45 -2.91 7.14
C ILE A 71 -18.77 -2.05 8.36
N TRP A 72 -18.07 -0.93 8.55
CA TRP A 72 -18.29 -0.04 9.69
C TRP A 72 -19.61 0.74 9.59
N THR A 73 -20.03 1.10 8.37
CA THR A 73 -21.24 1.91 8.13
C THR A 73 -22.54 1.09 7.99
N LYS A 74 -22.47 -0.23 7.88
CA LYS A 74 -23.63 -1.14 7.83
C LYS A 74 -23.85 -1.85 9.17
#